data_AF-A0A9X2K957-F1
#
_entry.id   AF-A0A9X2K957-F1
#
_cell.length_a   1.000
_cell.length_b   1.000
_cell.length_c   1.000
_cell.angle_alpha   90.00
_cell.angle_beta   90.00
_cell.angle_gamma   90.00
#
_symmetry.space_group_name_H-M   'P 1'
#
loop_
_entity.id
_entity.type
_entity.pdbx_description
1 polymer ?
#
loop_
_entity_poly.entity_id
_entity_poly.type
_entity_poly.pdbx_seq_one_letter_code
_entity_poly.pdbx_strand_id
1 'polypeptide(L)'
;MTTDVNQQFNESRRDMVARFGSVRRDNGSWTGTGYDAGEVIGRDALDTTTGQAALYTSTPAWHGLGEVIPGGTSSVDDVLRLGKIGFEVEKRAVRYSFMNDAEVTPQLRTAPDHFVTVRTDTGAPLGVVGSKYTPIQNKDLFTFLQDLVQEHNVIWESAGALRDGKKVFVTMRLPESVTIDPQGINDEIIPFVVMLNSHDGQSPAQALVTPWRVVCANTERFAMRDASSSWKVRHTASALDRIHEARRTLGLTVAYYEEWAAEETALAQTDITIRAFRMLVDDLWKPVDEDAPVRTRNTAERRRQRLDAMFRDESERLGKTAYAAERVITDYLDHVAPRRPGRSMTEEIARATALLEGSDDELKAKAHKRLMLMVRR
;
A
#
# COMPACT_ATOMS: atom_id res chain seq x y z
N MET A 1 6.50 8.14 -19.06
CA MET A 1 5.45 7.11 -18.95
C MET A 1 5.09 7.06 -17.47
N THR A 2 3.85 7.39 -17.10
CA THR A 2 3.41 7.43 -15.69
C THR A 2 3.55 6.04 -15.08
N THR A 3 4.45 5.88 -14.10
CA THR A 3 4.73 4.56 -13.54
C THR A 3 3.90 4.36 -12.27
N ASP A 4 2.60 4.05 -12.41
CA ASP A 4 1.85 3.44 -11.29
C ASP A 4 2.49 2.06 -11.05
N VAL A 5 3.11 1.87 -9.88
CA VAL A 5 3.74 0.58 -9.49
C VAL A 5 2.72 -0.57 -9.57
N ASN A 6 1.42 -0.30 -9.37
CA ASN A 6 0.37 -1.28 -9.57
C ASN A 6 0.15 -1.64 -11.04
N GLN A 7 0.44 -0.73 -11.98
CA GLN A 7 0.37 -0.97 -13.41
C GLN A 7 1.50 -1.89 -13.89
N GLN A 8 2.72 -1.73 -13.39
CA GLN A 8 3.83 -2.64 -13.68
C GLN A 8 3.58 -4.05 -13.12
N PHE A 9 3.04 -4.14 -11.90
CA PHE A 9 2.61 -5.41 -11.31
C PHE A 9 1.51 -6.09 -12.16
N ASN A 10 0.61 -5.28 -12.71
CA ASN A 10 -0.46 -5.71 -13.61
C ASN A 10 0.05 -6.37 -14.89
N GLU A 11 1.02 -5.74 -15.54
CA GLU A 11 1.63 -6.24 -16.78
C GLU A 11 2.35 -7.57 -16.52
N SER A 12 3.16 -7.64 -15.46
CA SER A 12 3.84 -8.86 -15.02
C SER A 12 2.88 -10.01 -14.70
N ARG A 13 1.73 -9.71 -14.09
CA ARG A 13 0.71 -10.72 -13.76
C ARG A 13 -0.10 -11.16 -14.98
N ARG A 14 -0.39 -10.28 -15.93
CA ARG A 14 -1.05 -10.64 -17.20
C ARG A 14 -0.24 -11.66 -17.98
N ASP A 15 1.07 -11.46 -18.04
CA ASP A 15 2.01 -12.42 -18.64
C ASP A 15 2.00 -13.76 -17.90
N MET A 16 1.95 -13.75 -16.58
CA MET A 16 1.84 -14.95 -15.76
C MET A 16 0.51 -15.69 -15.99
N VAL A 17 -0.62 -14.99 -15.96
CA VAL A 17 -1.97 -15.54 -16.18
C VAL A 17 -2.10 -16.14 -17.57
N ALA A 18 -1.57 -15.45 -18.60
CA ALA A 18 -1.54 -15.95 -19.97
C ALA A 18 -0.70 -17.24 -20.08
N ARG A 19 0.40 -17.33 -19.33
CA ARG A 19 1.26 -18.52 -19.30
C ARG A 19 0.60 -19.75 -18.68
N PHE A 20 -0.29 -19.58 -17.71
CA PHE A 20 -0.84 -20.68 -16.89
C PHE A 20 -2.34 -20.96 -17.12
N GLY A 21 -2.98 -20.34 -18.12
CA GLY A 21 -4.37 -20.64 -18.48
C GLY A 21 -5.39 -20.40 -17.36
N SER A 22 -5.12 -19.43 -16.48
CA SER A 22 -5.99 -19.18 -15.32
C SER A 22 -7.28 -18.46 -15.71
N VAL A 23 -8.41 -18.94 -15.21
CA VAL A 23 -9.77 -18.41 -15.44
C VAL A 23 -10.25 -17.66 -14.20
N ARG A 24 -10.83 -16.47 -14.40
CA ARG A 24 -11.36 -15.63 -13.33
C ARG A 24 -12.86 -15.89 -13.12
N ARG A 25 -13.28 -16.05 -11.86
CA ARG A 25 -14.69 -16.18 -11.45
C ARG A 25 -15.32 -14.82 -11.17
N ASP A 26 -16.65 -14.78 -11.19
CA ASP A 26 -17.46 -13.57 -10.93
C ASP A 26 -17.25 -12.99 -9.52
N ASN A 27 -16.91 -13.83 -8.54
CA ASN A 27 -16.58 -13.43 -7.17
C ASN A 27 -15.13 -12.91 -7.02
N GLY A 28 -14.38 -12.80 -8.11
CA GLY A 28 -13.01 -12.30 -8.11
C GLY A 28 -11.90 -13.34 -7.94
N SER A 29 -12.22 -14.58 -7.57
CA SER A 29 -11.20 -15.62 -7.40
C SER A 29 -10.73 -16.19 -8.75
N TRP A 30 -9.54 -16.80 -8.75
CA TRP A 30 -8.91 -17.38 -9.95
C TRP A 30 -8.79 -18.90 -9.82
N THR A 31 -8.96 -19.62 -10.94
CA THR A 31 -8.73 -21.06 -11.06
C THR A 31 -7.74 -21.35 -12.18
N GLY A 32 -6.68 -22.12 -11.93
CA GLY A 32 -5.67 -22.47 -12.94
C GLY A 32 -5.29 -23.94 -12.91
N THR A 33 -4.98 -24.54 -14.07
CA THR A 33 -4.80 -25.99 -14.30
C THR A 33 -3.45 -26.56 -13.81
N GLY A 34 -2.81 -25.93 -12.81
CA GLY A 34 -1.53 -26.39 -12.25
C GLY A 34 -1.46 -26.40 -10.73
N TYR A 35 -2.53 -25.93 -10.06
CA TYR A 35 -2.67 -25.97 -8.61
C TYR A 35 -3.81 -26.92 -8.29
N ASP A 36 -3.49 -28.18 -7.96
CA ASP A 36 -4.48 -29.12 -7.46
C ASP A 36 -5.21 -28.52 -6.25
N ALA A 37 -6.53 -28.33 -6.44
CA ALA A 37 -7.55 -28.09 -5.40
C ALA A 37 -7.35 -26.91 -4.41
N GLY A 38 -6.53 -25.92 -4.72
CA GLY A 38 -6.41 -24.69 -3.92
C GLY A 38 -7.19 -23.54 -4.54
N GLU A 39 -8.32 -23.13 -3.96
CA GLU A 39 -8.92 -21.83 -4.28
C GLU A 39 -7.92 -20.73 -3.90
N VAL A 40 -7.31 -20.09 -4.88
CA VAL A 40 -6.51 -18.87 -4.64
C VAL A 40 -7.51 -17.74 -4.43
N ILE A 41 -8.08 -17.70 -3.22
CA ILE A 41 -8.72 -16.49 -2.71
C ILE A 41 -7.58 -15.48 -2.59
N GLY A 42 -7.48 -14.59 -3.58
CA GLY A 42 -6.73 -13.36 -3.40
C GLY A 42 -7.28 -12.70 -2.15
N ARG A 43 -6.57 -12.79 -1.03
CA ARG A 43 -6.93 -12.08 0.20
C ARG A 43 -6.61 -10.60 0.02
N ASP A 44 -7.19 -10.00 -1.01
CA ASP A 44 -7.28 -8.55 -1.19
C ASP A 44 -7.94 -7.92 0.04
N ALA A 45 -8.66 -8.77 0.80
CA ALA A 45 -9.40 -8.46 2.02
C ALA A 45 -10.34 -7.28 1.80
N LEU A 46 -10.80 -7.10 0.57
CA LEU A 46 -11.89 -6.21 0.22
C LEU A 46 -13.16 -6.74 0.86
N ASP A 47 -13.95 -5.83 1.40
CA ASP A 47 -15.27 -6.14 1.89
C ASP A 47 -16.16 -6.58 0.72
N THR A 48 -16.75 -7.77 0.86
CA THR A 48 -17.69 -8.36 -0.09
C THR A 48 -19.02 -8.70 0.55
N THR A 49 -19.27 -8.23 1.79
CA THR A 49 -20.46 -8.57 2.59
C THR A 49 -21.77 -8.14 1.93
N THR A 50 -21.73 -7.16 1.03
CA THR A 50 -22.88 -6.73 0.22
C THR A 50 -23.00 -7.46 -1.13
N GLY A 51 -22.30 -8.58 -1.32
CA GLY A 51 -22.34 -9.42 -2.52
C GLY A 51 -21.45 -8.97 -3.69
N GLN A 52 -20.81 -7.81 -3.58
CA GLN A 52 -19.84 -7.29 -4.54
C GLN A 52 -18.69 -6.61 -3.77
N ALA A 53 -17.50 -6.57 -4.36
CA ALA A 53 -16.36 -5.90 -3.76
C ALA A 53 -16.65 -4.40 -3.54
N ALA A 54 -16.47 -3.94 -2.31
CA ALA A 54 -16.57 -2.54 -1.90
C ALA A 54 -15.31 -1.78 -2.34
N LEU A 55 -15.27 -1.41 -3.62
CA LEU A 55 -14.15 -0.71 -4.20
C LEU A 55 -14.60 0.18 -5.37
N TYR A 56 -14.08 1.39 -5.38
CA TYR A 56 -14.09 2.35 -6.46
C TYR A 56 -12.66 2.68 -6.88
N THR A 57 -12.39 2.84 -8.17
CA THR A 57 -11.09 3.29 -8.70
C THR A 57 -11.20 4.18 -9.93
N SER A 58 -10.23 5.07 -10.14
CA SER A 58 -10.12 5.92 -11.32
C SER A 58 -9.49 5.20 -12.52
N THR A 59 -8.66 4.20 -12.23
CA THR A 59 -8.05 3.27 -13.20
C THR A 59 -8.19 1.84 -12.67
N PRO A 60 -8.40 0.84 -13.53
CA PRO A 60 -8.64 -0.53 -13.08
C PRO A 60 -7.57 -1.02 -12.10
N ALA A 61 -8.01 -1.48 -10.92
CA ALA A 61 -7.14 -2.15 -9.97
C ALA A 61 -6.60 -3.47 -10.56
N TRP A 62 -5.48 -3.95 -10.04
CA TRP A 62 -4.77 -5.07 -10.65
C TRP A 62 -5.49 -6.43 -10.57
N HIS A 63 -6.30 -6.60 -9.53
CA HIS A 63 -7.18 -7.74 -9.38
C HIS A 63 -8.43 -7.58 -10.26
N GLY A 64 -8.69 -6.39 -10.80
CA GLY A 64 -9.81 -6.05 -11.67
C GLY A 64 -11.17 -6.08 -10.97
N LEU A 65 -11.21 -5.80 -9.66
CA LEU A 65 -12.43 -5.73 -8.85
C LEU A 65 -12.85 -4.28 -8.67
N GLY A 66 -14.10 -4.09 -8.27
CA GLY A 66 -14.66 -2.77 -7.98
C GLY A 66 -15.20 -2.06 -9.23
N GLU A 67 -15.81 -0.92 -8.97
CA GLU A 67 -16.33 -0.01 -10.00
C GLU A 67 -15.21 0.93 -10.48
N VAL A 68 -15.21 1.25 -11.77
CA VAL A 68 -14.20 2.12 -12.38
C VAL A 68 -14.87 3.35 -12.99
N ILE A 69 -14.43 4.56 -12.60
CA ILE A 69 -14.72 5.79 -13.35
C ILE A 69 -13.40 6.32 -13.91
N PRO A 70 -13.14 6.15 -15.22
CA PRO A 70 -11.95 6.69 -15.85
C PRO A 70 -11.73 8.16 -15.50
N GLY A 71 -10.55 8.47 -14.96
CA GLY A 71 -10.17 9.85 -14.59
C GLY A 71 -10.65 10.32 -13.22
N GLY A 72 -11.42 9.51 -12.49
CA GLY A 72 -11.86 9.82 -11.12
C GLY A 72 -13.18 10.59 -11.05
N THR A 73 -13.55 11.01 -9.84
CA THR A 73 -14.69 11.91 -9.58
C THR A 73 -14.27 12.93 -8.52
N SER A 74 -14.94 14.07 -8.45
CA SER A 74 -14.80 15.06 -7.35
C SER A 74 -15.94 14.96 -6.32
N SER A 75 -16.97 14.16 -6.60
CA SER A 75 -18.15 14.00 -5.75
C SER A 75 -17.93 12.96 -4.64
N VAL A 76 -17.96 13.42 -3.38
CA VAL A 76 -17.87 12.53 -2.20
C VAL A 76 -19.02 11.52 -2.18
N ASP A 77 -20.24 11.95 -2.55
CA ASP A 77 -21.40 11.05 -2.55
C ASP A 77 -21.27 9.94 -3.61
N ASP A 78 -20.66 10.23 -4.76
CA ASP A 78 -20.34 9.19 -5.75
C ASP A 78 -19.32 8.20 -5.20
N VAL A 79 -18.27 8.68 -4.55
CA VAL A 79 -17.24 7.82 -3.94
C VAL A 79 -17.85 6.92 -2.87
N LEU A 80 -18.68 7.48 -1.97
CA LEU A 80 -19.35 6.71 -0.92
C LEU A 80 -20.25 5.60 -1.51
N ARG A 81 -20.99 5.92 -2.56
CA ARG A 81 -21.89 4.99 -3.25
C ARG A 81 -21.14 3.90 -4.01
N LEU A 82 -20.17 4.28 -4.85
CA LEU A 82 -19.41 3.37 -5.71
C LEU A 82 -18.44 2.49 -4.92
N GLY A 83 -17.80 3.08 -3.91
CA GLY A 83 -16.96 2.34 -2.96
C GLY A 83 -17.77 1.44 -2.03
N LYS A 84 -19.11 1.57 -1.98
CA LYS A 84 -20.01 0.87 -1.04
C LYS A 84 -19.62 1.10 0.43
N ILE A 85 -19.20 2.33 0.74
CA ILE A 85 -18.68 2.77 2.03
C ILE A 85 -19.49 3.89 2.68
N GLY A 86 -20.66 4.21 2.11
CA GLY A 86 -21.63 5.14 2.68
C GLY A 86 -22.43 4.61 3.87
N PHE A 87 -22.06 3.45 4.44
CA PHE A 87 -22.71 2.93 5.64
C PHE A 87 -22.32 3.75 6.87
N GLU A 88 -23.29 3.94 7.76
CA GLU A 88 -23.07 4.56 9.06
C GLU A 88 -22.64 3.50 10.07
N VAL A 89 -21.90 3.93 11.09
CA VAL A 89 -21.44 3.07 12.18
C VAL A 89 -22.06 3.51 13.49
N GLU A 90 -22.78 2.58 14.11
CA GLU A 90 -23.41 2.78 15.41
C GLU A 90 -22.66 2.03 16.50
N LYS A 91 -22.65 2.63 17.70
CA LYS A 91 -22.14 1.99 18.91
C LYS A 91 -23.31 1.38 19.70
N ARG A 92 -23.33 0.06 19.86
CA ARG A 92 -24.37 -0.70 20.58
C ARG A 92 -23.78 -1.40 21.80
N ALA A 93 -24.56 -1.59 22.87
CA ALA A 93 -24.06 -2.27 24.08
C ALA A 93 -23.79 -3.75 23.80
N VAL A 94 -22.66 -4.28 24.29
CA VAL A 94 -22.35 -5.70 24.16
C VAL A 94 -23.25 -6.50 25.09
N ARG A 95 -23.94 -7.49 24.53
CA ARG A 95 -24.70 -8.48 25.29
C ARG A 95 -24.00 -9.84 25.21
N TYR A 96 -23.96 -10.56 26.33
CA TYR A 96 -23.37 -11.89 26.41
C TYR A 96 -24.34 -12.87 27.08
N SER A 97 -24.26 -14.12 26.68
CA SER A 97 -25.04 -15.21 27.27
C SER A 97 -24.28 -15.82 28.42
N PHE A 98 -24.93 -15.98 29.58
CA PHE A 98 -24.36 -16.64 30.74
C PHE A 98 -25.37 -17.65 31.30
N MET A 99 -24.91 -18.86 31.57
CA MET A 99 -25.70 -19.92 32.19
C MET A 99 -24.87 -20.49 33.33
N ASN A 100 -25.42 -20.50 34.54
CA ASN A 100 -24.84 -21.24 35.66
C ASN A 100 -25.38 -22.68 35.69
N ASP A 101 -24.77 -23.55 36.50
CA ASP A 101 -25.15 -24.97 36.59
C ASP A 101 -26.60 -25.21 37.11
N ALA A 102 -27.26 -24.18 37.65
CA ALA A 102 -28.61 -24.25 38.19
C ALA A 102 -29.70 -23.75 37.23
N GLU A 103 -29.32 -23.15 36.10
CA GLU A 103 -30.24 -22.53 35.14
C GLU A 103 -30.46 -23.42 33.91
N VAL A 104 -31.73 -23.59 33.52
CA VAL A 104 -32.14 -24.38 32.34
C VAL A 104 -32.07 -23.56 31.04
N THR A 105 -31.97 -22.24 31.13
CA THR A 105 -31.91 -21.34 29.97
C THR A 105 -30.86 -20.25 30.21
N PRO A 106 -29.96 -19.99 29.24
CA PRO A 106 -28.97 -18.93 29.37
C PRO A 106 -29.60 -17.55 29.52
N GLN A 107 -29.10 -16.74 30.45
CA GLN A 107 -29.51 -15.35 30.63
C GLN A 107 -28.67 -14.43 29.75
N LEU A 108 -29.35 -13.51 29.07
CA LEU A 108 -28.69 -12.43 28.33
C LEU A 108 -28.33 -11.30 29.28
N ARG A 109 -27.03 -11.04 29.46
CA ARG A 109 -26.48 -9.98 30.30
C ARG A 109 -25.83 -8.92 29.43
N THR A 110 -25.69 -7.70 29.95
CA THR A 110 -24.97 -6.60 29.27
C THR A 110 -23.61 -6.41 29.92
N ALA A 111 -22.54 -6.33 29.13
CA ALA A 111 -21.21 -6.03 29.63
C ALA A 111 -21.08 -4.51 29.85
N PRO A 112 -20.89 -4.02 31.09
CA PRO A 112 -20.72 -2.59 31.35
C PRO A 112 -19.49 -2.04 30.62
N ASP A 113 -19.58 -0.81 30.12
CA ASP A 113 -18.49 -0.09 29.40
C ASP A 113 -17.94 -0.75 28.12
N HIS A 114 -18.54 -1.87 27.68
CA HIS A 114 -18.17 -2.56 26.44
C HIS A 114 -19.28 -2.39 25.40
N PHE A 115 -18.87 -1.95 24.21
CA PHE A 115 -19.76 -1.69 23.11
C PHE A 115 -19.27 -2.41 21.86
N VAL A 116 -20.18 -2.79 20.99
CA VAL A 116 -19.87 -3.28 19.65
C VAL A 116 -20.21 -2.19 18.65
N THR A 117 -19.28 -1.92 17.74
CA THR A 117 -19.54 -1.10 16.56
C THR A 117 -20.23 -1.95 15.50
N VAL A 118 -21.27 -1.40 14.89
CA VAL A 118 -22.12 -2.12 13.93
C VAL A 118 -22.37 -1.21 12.73
N ARG A 119 -22.23 -1.74 11.52
CA ARG A 119 -22.63 -1.01 10.30
C ARG A 119 -24.14 -1.10 10.11
N THR A 120 -24.79 0.02 9.80
CA THR A 120 -26.26 0.14 9.80
C THR A 120 -26.95 -0.56 8.62
N ASP A 121 -26.24 -0.78 7.53
CA ASP A 121 -26.76 -1.34 6.28
C ASP A 121 -26.93 -2.87 6.33
N THR A 122 -26.04 -3.58 7.02
CA THR A 122 -26.06 -5.05 7.13
C THR A 122 -26.28 -5.54 8.56
N GLY A 123 -26.11 -4.67 9.56
CA GLY A 123 -26.10 -5.07 10.97
C GLY A 123 -24.86 -5.88 11.37
N ALA A 124 -23.85 -5.99 10.50
CA ALA A 124 -22.65 -6.76 10.80
C ALA A 124 -21.79 -6.07 11.89
N PRO A 125 -21.28 -6.84 12.87
CA PRO A 125 -20.39 -6.31 13.89
C PRO A 125 -18.99 -6.04 13.32
N LEU A 126 -18.40 -4.91 13.68
CA LEU A 126 -17.07 -4.48 13.21
C LEU A 126 -16.00 -4.70 14.28
N GLY A 127 -16.26 -4.32 15.53
CA GLY A 127 -15.36 -4.60 16.65
C GLY A 127 -15.93 -4.23 18.01
N VAL A 128 -15.23 -4.63 19.07
CA VAL A 128 -15.60 -4.30 20.46
C VAL A 128 -14.73 -3.12 20.92
N VAL A 129 -15.38 -2.09 21.47
CA VAL A 129 -14.79 -0.81 21.85
C VAL A 129 -15.23 -0.39 23.26
N GLY A 130 -14.45 0.50 23.86
CA GLY A 130 -14.76 1.08 25.17
C GLY A 130 -15.73 2.26 25.10
N SER A 131 -16.22 2.69 26.27
CA SER A 131 -17.19 3.78 26.43
C SER A 131 -16.78 5.09 25.74
N LYS A 132 -15.49 5.44 25.76
CA LYS A 132 -14.96 6.68 25.16
C LYS A 132 -14.86 6.68 23.63
N TYR A 133 -14.97 5.51 22.98
CA TYR A 133 -14.89 5.41 21.53
C TYR A 133 -16.12 6.06 20.89
N THR A 134 -15.90 6.98 19.96
CA THR A 134 -16.94 7.64 19.16
C THR A 134 -16.62 7.40 17.70
N PRO A 135 -17.39 6.57 16.97
CA PRO A 135 -17.15 6.35 15.54
C PRO A 135 -17.09 7.68 14.80
N ILE A 136 -16.10 7.82 13.92
CA ILE A 136 -16.04 8.93 12.97
C ILE A 136 -16.70 8.41 11.70
N GLN A 137 -17.77 9.05 11.23
CA GLN A 137 -18.48 8.54 10.07
C GLN A 137 -17.64 8.69 8.81
N ASN A 138 -17.79 7.75 7.87
CA ASN A 138 -17.00 7.75 6.64
C ASN A 138 -17.24 9.05 5.86
N LYS A 139 -18.49 9.52 5.79
CA LYS A 139 -18.85 10.78 5.15
C LYS A 139 -18.16 11.99 5.79
N ASP A 140 -18.16 12.07 7.12
CA ASP A 140 -17.52 13.17 7.85
C ASP A 140 -16.01 13.19 7.63
N LEU A 141 -15.37 12.02 7.67
CA LEU A 141 -13.93 11.88 7.46
C LEU A 141 -13.51 12.28 6.04
N PHE A 142 -14.33 11.95 5.04
CA PHE A 142 -14.03 12.25 3.64
C PHE A 142 -14.30 13.72 3.32
N THR A 143 -15.36 14.29 3.89
CA THR A 143 -15.62 15.74 3.81
C THR A 143 -14.48 16.51 4.46
N PHE A 144 -14.01 16.06 5.64
CA PHE A 144 -12.82 16.62 6.28
C PHE A 144 -11.58 16.58 5.38
N LEU A 145 -11.37 15.48 4.65
CA LEU A 145 -10.24 15.37 3.73
C LEU A 145 -10.40 16.29 2.51
N GLN A 146 -11.61 16.41 1.98
CA GLN A 146 -11.93 17.35 0.90
C GLN A 146 -11.63 18.79 1.34
N ASP A 147 -12.06 19.16 2.55
CA ASP A 147 -11.77 20.46 3.15
C ASP A 147 -10.27 20.66 3.34
N LEU A 148 -9.54 19.63 3.76
CA LEU A 148 -8.10 19.70 3.99
C LEU A 148 -7.34 20.17 2.76
N VAL A 149 -7.79 19.78 1.56
CA VAL A 149 -7.13 20.06 0.29
C VAL A 149 -7.92 21.01 -0.62
N GLN A 150 -8.92 21.74 -0.11
CA GLN A 150 -9.83 22.60 -0.89
C GLN A 150 -9.16 23.59 -1.87
N GLU A 151 -7.89 23.94 -1.67
CA GLU A 151 -7.11 24.78 -2.59
C GLU A 151 -6.68 24.06 -3.89
N HIS A 152 -6.87 22.74 -3.93
CA HIS A 152 -6.48 21.84 -5.00
C HIS A 152 -7.73 21.15 -5.59
N ASN A 153 -7.90 21.15 -6.91
CA ASN A 153 -9.01 20.47 -7.59
C ASN A 153 -9.00 18.96 -7.28
N VAL A 154 -9.76 18.56 -6.27
CA VAL A 154 -9.79 17.20 -5.72
C VAL A 154 -10.33 16.21 -6.73
N ILE A 155 -9.50 15.20 -7.03
CA ILE A 155 -9.91 14.01 -7.76
C ILE A 155 -9.72 12.78 -6.85
N TRP A 156 -10.83 12.11 -6.58
CA TRP A 156 -10.86 10.86 -5.84
C TRP A 156 -10.34 9.73 -6.72
N GLU A 157 -9.26 9.10 -6.26
CA GLU A 157 -8.51 8.10 -7.02
C GLU A 157 -9.03 6.70 -6.79
N SER A 158 -9.29 6.36 -5.54
CA SER A 158 -9.86 5.08 -5.15
C SER A 158 -10.49 5.18 -3.77
N ALA A 159 -11.46 4.32 -3.49
CA ALA A 159 -12.03 4.22 -2.16
C ALA A 159 -12.66 2.84 -1.97
N GLY A 160 -12.66 2.33 -0.75
CA GLY A 160 -13.24 1.02 -0.49
C GLY A 160 -13.23 0.63 0.97
N ALA A 161 -13.81 -0.54 1.23
CA ALA A 161 -13.81 -1.17 2.53
C ALA A 161 -12.91 -2.41 2.54
N LEU A 162 -12.22 -2.60 3.66
CA LEU A 162 -11.30 -3.68 3.92
C LEU A 162 -11.75 -4.44 5.17
N ARG A 163 -11.39 -5.73 5.23
CA ARG A 163 -11.61 -6.63 6.36
C ARG A 163 -13.09 -6.63 6.78
N ASP A 164 -13.98 -6.88 5.82
CA ASP A 164 -15.44 -6.96 6.03
C ASP A 164 -16.05 -5.66 6.58
N GLY A 165 -15.56 -4.51 6.12
CA GLY A 165 -16.06 -3.19 6.52
C GLY A 165 -15.43 -2.63 7.79
N LYS A 166 -14.54 -3.38 8.44
CA LYS A 166 -13.85 -2.93 9.67
C LYS A 166 -12.92 -1.76 9.43
N LYS A 167 -12.33 -1.68 8.24
CA LYS A 167 -11.57 -0.50 7.81
C LYS A 167 -12.11 0.04 6.52
N VAL A 168 -12.08 1.36 6.39
CA VAL A 168 -12.50 2.08 5.18
C VAL A 168 -11.34 2.97 4.76
N PHE A 169 -11.11 3.10 3.46
CA PHE A 169 -10.12 4.02 2.93
C PHE A 169 -10.69 4.88 1.81
N VAL A 170 -10.09 6.06 1.65
CA VAL A 170 -10.19 6.87 0.45
C VAL A 170 -8.80 7.39 0.07
N THR A 171 -8.53 7.41 -1.21
CA THR A 171 -7.28 7.87 -1.81
C THR A 171 -7.59 9.05 -2.70
N MET A 172 -6.79 10.10 -2.57
CA MET A 172 -6.84 11.30 -3.38
C MET A 172 -5.55 11.47 -4.14
N ARG A 173 -5.67 11.84 -5.41
CA ARG A 173 -4.53 12.27 -6.21
C ARG A 173 -4.20 13.73 -5.87
N LEU A 174 -2.96 14.02 -5.52
CA LEU A 174 -2.51 15.42 -5.46
C LEU A 174 -2.37 15.96 -6.90
N PRO A 175 -2.75 17.23 -7.16
CA PRO A 175 -2.71 17.79 -8.52
C PRO A 175 -1.30 17.98 -9.07
N GLU A 176 -0.31 18.11 -8.18
CA GLU A 176 1.10 18.22 -8.54
C GLU A 176 1.71 16.82 -8.55
N SER A 177 1.84 16.26 -9.75
CA SER A 177 2.72 15.13 -10.00
C SER A 177 4.17 15.58 -9.87
N VAL A 178 5.01 14.75 -9.28
CA VAL A 178 6.46 14.93 -9.29
C VAL A 178 7.00 14.33 -10.58
N THR A 179 7.71 15.11 -11.39
CA THR A 179 8.39 14.59 -12.58
C THR A 179 9.90 14.58 -12.34
N ILE A 180 10.49 13.38 -12.32
CA ILE A 180 11.94 13.18 -12.27
C ILE A 180 12.51 13.43 -13.65
N ASP A 181 13.52 14.31 -13.68
CA ASP A 181 14.24 14.72 -14.89
C ASP A 181 13.32 15.03 -16.09
N PRO A 182 12.53 16.12 -16.02
CA PRO A 182 11.51 16.44 -17.03
C PRO A 182 12.05 16.62 -18.45
N GLN A 183 13.35 16.92 -18.58
CA GLN A 183 14.03 17.10 -19.87
C GLN A 183 14.71 15.83 -20.39
N GLY A 184 14.78 14.77 -19.59
CA GLY A 184 15.38 13.48 -19.98
C GLY A 184 14.38 12.34 -19.82
N ILE A 185 14.52 11.53 -18.77
CA ILE A 185 13.71 10.31 -18.62
C ILE A 185 12.22 10.58 -18.40
N ASN A 186 11.86 11.77 -17.89
CA ASN A 186 10.49 12.23 -17.71
C ASN A 186 9.62 11.19 -16.97
N ASP A 187 10.12 10.73 -15.82
CA ASP A 187 9.45 9.72 -14.98
C ASP A 187 8.52 10.43 -14.00
N GLU A 188 7.23 10.19 -14.15
CA GLU A 188 6.18 10.88 -13.40
C GLU A 188 5.71 10.04 -12.22
N ILE A 189 5.74 10.63 -11.04
CA ILE A 189 5.39 10.03 -9.77
C ILE A 189 4.26 10.84 -9.16
N ILE A 190 3.17 10.13 -8.90
CA ILE A 190 1.94 10.73 -8.42
C ILE A 190 1.84 10.44 -6.92
N PRO A 191 2.04 11.44 -6.05
CA PRO A 191 1.79 11.27 -4.63
C PRO A 191 0.28 11.25 -4.35
N PHE A 192 -0.12 10.39 -3.43
CA PHE A 192 -1.49 10.26 -2.99
C PHE A 192 -1.64 10.70 -1.54
N VAL A 193 -2.78 11.32 -1.23
CA VAL A 193 -3.24 11.46 0.16
C VAL A 193 -4.24 10.34 0.43
N VAL A 194 -3.92 9.46 1.36
CA VAL A 194 -4.78 8.33 1.75
C VAL A 194 -5.33 8.59 3.13
N MET A 195 -6.65 8.48 3.30
CA MET A 195 -7.30 8.51 4.59
C MET A 195 -7.84 7.13 4.93
N LEU A 196 -7.47 6.63 6.10
CA LEU A 196 -7.86 5.35 6.67
C LEU A 196 -8.77 5.58 7.87
N ASN A 197 -9.92 4.91 7.91
CA ASN A 197 -10.84 4.89 9.04
C ASN A 197 -10.96 3.47 9.59
N SER A 198 -10.77 3.28 10.90
CA SER A 198 -10.94 1.98 11.55
C SER A 198 -12.16 2.00 12.47
N HIS A 199 -13.07 1.06 12.26
CA HIS A 199 -14.29 0.91 13.04
C HIS A 199 -14.21 -0.22 14.08
N ASP A 200 -13.09 -0.96 14.11
CA ASP A 200 -12.87 -2.09 15.01
C ASP A 200 -12.25 -1.72 16.37
N GLY A 201 -11.93 -0.44 16.57
CA GLY A 201 -11.27 0.07 17.79
C GLY A 201 -9.78 -0.23 17.91
N GLN A 202 -9.16 -0.88 16.91
CA GLN A 202 -7.75 -1.27 16.98
C GLN A 202 -6.79 -0.21 16.44
N SER A 203 -7.26 0.69 15.57
CA SER A 203 -6.44 1.71 14.93
C SER A 203 -7.14 3.07 14.95
N PRO A 204 -6.38 4.18 15.08
CA PRO A 204 -6.93 5.53 14.91
C PRO A 204 -7.37 5.75 13.46
N ALA A 205 -8.16 6.80 13.22
CA ALA A 205 -8.26 7.36 11.88
C ALA A 205 -6.92 8.01 11.51
N GLN A 206 -6.49 7.89 10.26
CA GLN A 206 -5.17 8.31 9.85
C GLN A 206 -5.15 8.84 8.42
N ALA A 207 -4.54 10.01 8.23
CA ALA A 207 -4.16 10.51 6.92
C ALA A 207 -2.69 10.19 6.65
N LEU A 208 -2.37 9.84 5.41
CA LEU A 208 -1.04 9.49 4.93
C LEU A 208 -0.78 10.27 3.64
N VAL A 209 0.44 10.71 3.41
CA VAL A 209 0.90 11.03 2.05
C VAL A 209 1.87 9.94 1.64
N THR A 210 1.63 9.31 0.49
CA THR A 210 2.32 8.08 0.09
C THR A 210 2.32 7.94 -1.44
N PRO A 211 3.32 7.28 -2.06
CA PRO A 211 3.27 6.97 -3.48
C PRO A 211 2.29 5.83 -3.83
N TRP A 212 1.68 5.18 -2.83
CA TRP A 212 0.82 4.02 -3.05
C TRP A 212 -0.65 4.39 -3.18
N ARG A 213 -1.22 4.08 -4.34
CA ARG A 213 -2.66 4.04 -4.54
C ARG A 213 -3.25 2.82 -3.83
N VAL A 214 -4.08 3.04 -2.82
CA VAL A 214 -4.73 1.93 -2.10
C VAL A 214 -5.89 1.38 -2.90
N VAL A 215 -5.88 0.08 -3.18
CA VAL A 215 -6.99 -0.65 -3.84
C VAL A 215 -7.33 -1.95 -3.13
N CYS A 216 -6.46 -2.41 -2.22
CA CYS A 216 -6.64 -3.60 -1.40
C CYS A 216 -5.84 -3.50 -0.09
N ALA A 217 -5.99 -4.46 0.82
CA ALA A 217 -5.31 -4.47 2.11
C ALA A 217 -3.77 -4.58 2.03
N ASN A 218 -3.23 -5.11 0.93
CA ASN A 218 -1.78 -5.14 0.72
C ASN A 218 -1.27 -3.73 0.40
N THR A 219 -1.93 -3.03 -0.53
CA THR A 219 -1.59 -1.65 -0.86
C THR A 219 -1.83 -0.68 0.30
N GLU A 220 -2.82 -0.94 1.17
CA GLU A 220 -2.99 -0.20 2.44
C GLU A 220 -1.73 -0.31 3.31
N ARG A 221 -1.16 -1.51 3.42
CA ARG A 221 0.05 -1.72 4.22
C ARG A 221 1.26 -1.01 3.62
N PHE A 222 1.43 -1.08 2.30
CA PHE A 222 2.50 -0.32 1.63
C PHE A 222 2.31 1.19 1.79
N ALA A 223 1.07 1.67 1.65
CA ALA A 223 0.72 3.07 1.88
C ALA A 223 1.11 3.55 3.28
N MET A 224 0.85 2.74 4.32
CA MET A 224 1.25 3.07 5.69
C MET A 224 2.77 3.00 5.91
N ARG A 225 3.45 2.02 5.30
CA ARG A 225 4.90 1.80 5.44
C ARG A 225 5.69 2.94 4.78
N ASP A 226 5.33 3.28 3.55
CA ASP A 226 6.02 4.29 2.72
C ASP A 226 5.35 5.66 2.80
N ALA A 227 4.63 5.92 3.88
CA ALA A 227 4.06 7.24 4.10
C ALA A 227 5.19 8.21 4.43
N SER A 228 5.39 9.23 3.59
CA SER A 228 6.36 10.31 3.85
C SER A 228 5.92 11.17 5.03
N SER A 229 4.60 11.25 5.26
CA SER A 229 4.02 11.89 6.44
C SER A 229 2.76 11.15 6.87
N SER A 230 2.47 11.21 8.17
CA SER A 230 1.19 10.73 8.66
C SER A 230 0.63 11.56 9.79
N TRP A 231 -0.68 11.76 9.75
CA TRP A 231 -1.46 12.38 10.82
C TRP A 231 -2.46 11.37 11.36
N LYS A 232 -2.52 11.20 12.68
CA LYS A 232 -3.38 10.20 13.35
C LYS A 232 -4.29 10.88 14.36
N VAL A 233 -5.55 10.45 14.41
CA VAL A 233 -6.52 10.90 15.41
C VAL A 233 -7.34 9.75 15.96
N ARG A 234 -7.50 9.71 17.28
CA ARG A 234 -8.37 8.72 17.95
C ARG A 234 -9.84 9.05 17.69
N HIS A 235 -10.66 8.02 17.65
CA HIS A 235 -12.12 8.09 17.56
C HIS A 235 -12.76 8.67 18.83
N THR A 236 -12.75 9.99 18.92
CA THR A 236 -13.40 10.79 19.98
C THR A 236 -14.34 11.82 19.36
N ALA A 237 -15.30 12.33 20.14
CA ALA A 237 -16.27 13.31 19.65
C ALA A 237 -15.64 14.57 19.02
N SER A 238 -14.47 15.00 19.51
CA SER A 238 -13.72 16.17 19.02
C SER A 238 -12.60 15.83 18.02
N ALA A 239 -12.65 14.66 17.37
CA ALA A 239 -11.55 14.19 16.52
C ALA A 239 -11.30 15.12 15.32
N LEU A 240 -12.37 15.61 14.70
CA LEU A 240 -12.29 16.40 13.45
C LEU A 240 -12.03 17.90 13.69
N ASP A 241 -12.02 18.37 14.94
CA ASP A 241 -11.69 19.77 15.28
C ASP A 241 -10.20 20.12 15.02
N ARG A 242 -9.39 19.11 14.68
CA ARG A 242 -7.94 19.20 14.49
C ARG A 242 -7.52 19.44 13.04
N ILE A 243 -8.40 20.00 12.20
CA ILE A 243 -8.13 20.23 10.77
C ILE A 243 -6.85 21.03 10.50
N HIS A 244 -6.55 22.05 11.31
CA HIS A 244 -5.32 22.83 11.17
C HIS A 244 -4.05 22.03 11.53
N GLU A 245 -4.17 21.08 12.45
CA GLU A 245 -3.08 20.16 12.78
C GLU A 245 -2.80 19.23 11.59
N ALA A 246 -3.86 18.62 11.04
CA ALA A 246 -3.78 17.75 9.87
C ALA A 246 -3.21 18.50 8.65
N ARG A 247 -3.70 19.72 8.37
CA ARG A 247 -3.22 20.57 7.26
C ARG A 247 -1.73 20.88 7.41
N ARG A 248 -1.25 21.24 8.60
CA ARG A 248 0.18 21.49 8.81
C ARG A 248 1.03 20.22 8.60
N THR A 249 0.57 19.08 9.10
CA THR A 249 1.30 17.82 8.96
C THR A 249 1.38 17.36 7.50
N LEU A 250 0.30 17.51 6.73
CA LEU A 250 0.23 17.07 5.34
C LEU A 250 0.78 18.12 4.36
N GLY A 251 0.71 19.42 4.70
CA GLY A 251 1.21 20.52 3.86
C GLY A 251 2.73 20.64 3.81
N LEU A 252 3.44 20.16 4.84
CA LEU A 252 4.91 20.00 4.79
C LEU A 252 5.37 18.96 3.74
N THR A 253 4.44 18.15 3.25
CA THR A 253 4.77 16.97 2.45
C THR A 253 4.88 17.25 0.97
N VAL A 254 4.25 18.31 0.46
CA VAL A 254 4.48 18.77 -0.93
C VAL A 254 5.96 19.17 -1.08
N ALA A 255 6.47 19.98 -0.15
CA ALA A 255 7.88 20.36 -0.11
C ALA A 255 8.82 19.13 0.00
N TYR A 256 8.46 18.12 0.79
CA TYR A 256 9.22 16.86 0.84
C TYR A 256 9.31 16.17 -0.53
N TYR A 257 8.20 16.09 -1.25
CA TYR A 257 8.17 15.45 -2.57
C TYR A 257 8.94 16.26 -3.61
N GLU A 258 8.96 17.60 -3.53
CA GLU A 258 9.82 18.46 -4.35
C GLU A 258 11.30 18.25 -4.05
N GLU A 259 11.69 18.18 -2.76
CA GLU A 259 13.08 17.90 -2.36
C GLU A 259 13.53 16.52 -2.84
N TRP A 260 12.70 15.50 -2.63
CA TRP A 260 12.97 14.15 -3.11
C TRP A 260 13.07 14.10 -4.64
N ALA A 261 12.18 14.79 -5.36
CA ALA A 261 12.26 14.91 -6.82
C ALA A 261 13.60 15.49 -7.28
N ALA A 262 14.11 16.48 -6.56
CA ALA A 262 15.38 17.12 -6.87
C ALA A 262 16.55 16.15 -6.66
N GLU A 263 16.53 15.35 -5.58
CA GLU A 263 17.53 14.30 -5.34
C GLU A 263 17.51 13.25 -6.45
N GLU A 264 16.34 12.69 -6.77
CA GLU A 264 16.17 11.69 -7.82
C GLU A 264 16.54 12.25 -9.21
N THR A 265 16.21 13.51 -9.49
CA THR A 265 16.61 14.18 -10.73
C THR A 265 18.13 14.34 -10.81
N ALA A 266 18.79 14.67 -9.71
CA ALA A 266 20.25 14.75 -9.66
C ALA A 266 20.89 13.37 -9.89
N LEU A 267 20.28 12.29 -9.37
CA LEU A 267 20.70 10.92 -9.66
C LEU A 267 20.49 10.55 -11.13
N ALA A 268 19.36 10.95 -11.72
CA ALA A 268 19.07 10.72 -13.14
C ALA A 268 20.04 11.47 -14.05
N GLN A 269 20.57 12.61 -13.62
CA GLN A 269 21.56 13.39 -14.36
C GLN A 269 23.02 12.99 -14.07
N THR A 270 23.24 12.03 -13.17
CA THR A 270 24.57 11.56 -12.79
C THR A 270 24.90 10.26 -13.52
N ASP A 271 25.85 10.30 -14.45
CA ASP A 271 26.34 9.10 -15.14
C ASP A 271 27.05 8.14 -14.17
N ILE A 272 26.74 6.84 -14.29
CA ILE A 272 27.42 5.77 -13.56
C ILE A 272 27.94 4.70 -14.53
N THR A 273 29.20 4.29 -14.32
CA THR A 273 29.76 3.17 -15.09
C THR A 273 29.37 1.83 -14.46
N ILE A 274 29.34 0.76 -15.26
CA ILE A 274 29.14 -0.61 -14.74
C ILE A 274 30.17 -0.97 -13.65
N ARG A 275 31.39 -0.42 -13.72
CA ARG A 275 32.42 -0.62 -12.69
C ARG A 275 32.00 0.05 -11.37
N ALA A 276 31.53 1.29 -11.42
CA ALA A 276 31.05 2.00 -10.24
C ALA A 276 29.80 1.34 -9.65
N PHE A 277 28.88 0.85 -10.49
CA PHE A 277 27.73 0.05 -10.04
C PHE A 277 28.17 -1.22 -9.30
N ARG A 278 29.13 -1.98 -9.84
CA ARG A 278 29.67 -3.16 -9.16
C ARG A 278 30.34 -2.82 -7.82
N MET A 279 31.05 -1.70 -7.73
CA MET A 279 31.61 -1.22 -6.46
C MET A 279 30.51 -0.88 -5.44
N LEU A 280 29.40 -0.29 -5.88
CA LEU A 280 28.23 -0.07 -5.03
C LEU A 280 27.65 -1.40 -4.54
N VAL A 281 27.46 -2.38 -5.43
CA VAL A 281 26.98 -3.73 -5.06
C VAL A 281 27.89 -4.37 -4.00
N ASP A 282 29.20 -4.22 -4.12
CA ASP A 282 30.16 -4.74 -3.14
C ASP A 282 30.14 -4.00 -1.79
N ASP A 283 29.85 -2.70 -1.78
CA ASP A 283 29.63 -1.97 -0.52
C ASP A 283 28.32 -2.36 0.16
N LEU A 284 27.25 -2.58 -0.61
CA LEU A 284 25.95 -3.02 -0.08
C LEU A 284 26.01 -4.44 0.47
N TRP A 285 26.56 -5.36 -0.32
CA TRP A 285 26.78 -6.73 0.08
C TRP A 285 28.27 -7.02 0.10
N LYS A 286 28.85 -6.92 1.31
CA LYS A 286 30.27 -7.16 1.56
C LYS A 286 30.79 -8.36 0.75
N PRO A 287 31.95 -8.25 0.08
CA PRO A 287 32.56 -9.35 -0.62
C PRO A 287 32.66 -10.58 0.29
N VAL A 288 32.40 -11.75 -0.29
CA VAL A 288 32.53 -13.01 0.43
C VAL A 288 34.01 -13.40 0.46
N ASP A 289 34.52 -13.76 1.64
CA ASP A 289 35.91 -14.21 1.82
C ASP A 289 36.23 -15.44 0.95
N GLU A 290 37.49 -15.55 0.53
CA GLU A 290 37.92 -16.62 -0.39
C GLU A 290 37.79 -18.03 0.23
N ASP A 291 37.94 -18.12 1.55
CA ASP A 291 37.83 -19.33 2.36
C ASP A 291 36.37 -19.69 2.72
N ALA A 292 35.41 -18.84 2.37
CA ALA A 292 33.99 -19.12 2.62
C ALA A 292 33.49 -20.36 1.85
N PRO A 293 32.45 -21.04 2.37
CA PRO A 293 31.88 -22.21 1.71
C PRO A 293 31.52 -21.94 0.24
N VAL A 294 31.79 -22.91 -0.65
CA VAL A 294 31.52 -22.81 -2.09
C VAL A 294 30.09 -22.34 -2.37
N ARG A 295 29.11 -22.84 -1.60
CA ARG A 295 27.71 -22.43 -1.70
C ARG A 295 27.51 -20.93 -1.45
N THR A 296 28.21 -20.36 -0.47
CA THR A 296 28.15 -18.93 -0.12
C THR A 296 28.73 -18.09 -1.25
N ARG A 297 29.93 -18.47 -1.74
CA ARG A 297 30.59 -17.81 -2.87
C ARG A 297 29.72 -17.85 -4.14
N ASN A 298 29.16 -19.01 -4.49
CA ASN A 298 28.26 -19.16 -5.64
C ASN A 298 26.98 -18.32 -5.50
N THR A 299 26.48 -18.13 -4.27
CA THR A 299 25.27 -17.32 -4.03
C THR A 299 25.56 -15.83 -4.23
N ALA A 300 26.70 -15.35 -3.72
CA ALA A 300 27.13 -13.97 -3.94
C ALA A 300 27.41 -13.68 -5.42
N GLU A 301 28.06 -14.61 -6.12
CA GLU A 301 28.35 -14.47 -7.55
C GLU A 301 27.07 -14.44 -8.39
N ARG A 302 26.10 -15.34 -8.13
CA ARG A 302 24.79 -15.29 -8.81
C ARG A 302 24.06 -13.96 -8.60
N ARG A 303 24.13 -13.39 -7.38
CA ARG A 303 23.55 -12.06 -7.11
C ARG A 303 24.23 -10.99 -7.95
N ARG A 304 25.57 -10.96 -7.99
CA ARG A 304 26.33 -10.01 -8.82
C ARG A 304 25.96 -10.12 -10.29
N GLN A 305 25.96 -11.33 -10.84
CA GLN A 305 25.59 -11.58 -12.23
C GLN A 305 24.15 -11.14 -12.54
N ARG A 306 23.22 -11.38 -11.60
CA ARG A 306 21.83 -10.96 -11.74
C ARG A 306 21.68 -9.44 -11.72
N LEU A 307 22.31 -8.75 -10.78
CA LEU A 307 22.30 -7.28 -10.70
C LEU A 307 22.98 -6.64 -11.91
N ASP A 308 24.09 -7.21 -12.39
CA ASP A 308 24.76 -6.75 -13.62
C ASP A 308 23.84 -6.85 -14.85
N ALA A 309 23.09 -7.95 -14.98
CA ALA A 309 22.13 -8.13 -16.08
C ALA A 309 21.00 -7.11 -15.96
N MET A 310 20.36 -7.00 -14.79
CA MET A 310 19.28 -6.04 -14.55
C MET A 310 19.72 -4.59 -14.80
N PHE A 311 20.95 -4.23 -14.42
CA PHE A 311 21.46 -2.87 -14.66
C PHE A 311 21.72 -2.59 -16.13
N ARG A 312 22.15 -3.57 -16.93
CA ARG A 312 22.27 -3.39 -18.37
C ARG A 312 20.90 -3.14 -19.00
N ASP A 313 19.92 -3.97 -18.66
CA ASP A 313 18.55 -3.86 -19.19
C ASP A 313 17.92 -2.51 -18.80
N GLU A 314 18.02 -2.11 -17.53
CA GLU A 314 17.46 -0.83 -17.05
C GLU A 314 18.21 0.38 -17.63
N SER A 315 19.52 0.25 -17.87
CA SER A 315 20.31 1.31 -18.52
C SER A 315 19.89 1.56 -19.97
N GLU A 316 19.33 0.58 -20.66
CA GLU A 316 18.76 0.79 -22.00
C GLU A 316 17.49 1.64 -21.95
N ARG A 317 16.73 1.53 -20.86
CA ARG A 317 15.46 2.25 -20.64
C ARG A 317 15.66 3.66 -20.09
N LEU A 318 16.53 3.80 -19.08
CA LEU A 318 16.70 5.04 -18.29
C LEU A 318 18.06 5.72 -18.48
N GLY A 319 18.93 5.17 -19.32
CA GLY A 319 20.31 5.60 -19.43
C GLY A 319 21.20 5.02 -18.32
N LYS A 320 22.52 5.15 -18.49
CA LYS A 320 23.53 4.65 -17.53
C LYS A 320 23.70 5.63 -16.37
N THR A 321 22.65 5.80 -15.58
CA THR A 321 22.55 6.85 -14.56
C THR A 321 22.55 6.25 -13.16
N ALA A 322 22.90 7.06 -12.16
CA ALA A 322 22.81 6.67 -10.76
C ALA A 322 21.36 6.30 -10.37
N TYR A 323 20.37 6.95 -10.98
CA TYR A 323 18.95 6.60 -10.85
C TYR A 323 18.65 5.18 -11.35
N ALA A 324 19.14 4.79 -12.54
CA ALA A 324 18.97 3.43 -13.04
C ALA A 324 19.60 2.38 -12.11
N ALA A 325 20.75 2.71 -11.50
CA ALA A 325 21.39 1.84 -10.51
C ALA A 325 20.54 1.66 -9.25
N GLU A 326 19.92 2.74 -8.74
CA GLU A 326 19.02 2.69 -7.60
C GLU A 326 17.78 1.85 -7.87
N ARG A 327 17.15 2.06 -9.04
CA ARG A 327 15.97 1.30 -9.46
C ARG A 327 16.26 -0.19 -9.53
N VAL A 328 17.42 -0.58 -10.07
CA VAL A 328 17.85 -1.98 -10.15
C VAL A 328 18.04 -2.61 -8.78
N ILE A 329 18.65 -1.88 -7.83
CA ILE A 329 18.85 -2.39 -6.47
C ILE A 329 17.51 -2.58 -5.77
N THR A 330 16.60 -1.61 -5.92
CA THR A 330 15.26 -1.65 -5.34
C THR A 330 14.45 -2.81 -5.92
N ASP A 331 14.39 -2.93 -7.24
CA ASP A 331 13.68 -4.01 -7.93
C ASP A 331 14.26 -5.39 -7.59
N TYR A 332 15.59 -5.49 -7.50
CA TYR A 332 16.22 -6.74 -7.07
C TYR A 332 15.78 -7.15 -5.66
N LEU A 333 15.80 -6.22 -4.70
CA LEU A 333 15.41 -6.50 -3.31
C LEU A 333 13.94 -6.88 -3.18
N ASP A 334 13.07 -6.15 -3.89
CA ASP A 334 11.62 -6.30 -3.77
C ASP A 334 11.11 -7.52 -4.53
N HIS A 335 11.67 -7.82 -5.70
CA HIS A 335 11.08 -8.78 -6.63
C HIS A 335 11.95 -9.99 -6.94
N VAL A 336 13.29 -9.90 -6.80
CA VAL A 336 14.20 -10.94 -7.31
C VAL A 336 14.98 -11.68 -6.21
N ALA A 337 15.35 -11.00 -5.12
CA ALA A 337 16.27 -11.51 -4.10
C ALA A 337 15.74 -12.82 -3.49
N PRO A 338 16.55 -13.89 -3.41
CA PRO A 338 16.07 -15.18 -2.92
C PRO A 338 15.66 -15.08 -1.45
N ARG A 339 14.48 -15.62 -1.10
CA ARG A 339 14.00 -15.66 0.29
C ARG A 339 14.00 -17.09 0.80
N ARG A 340 14.34 -17.27 2.07
CA ARG A 340 14.23 -18.57 2.75
C ARG A 340 12.90 -18.60 3.49
N PRO A 341 11.85 -19.22 2.95
CA PRO A 341 10.60 -19.31 3.67
C PRO A 341 10.74 -20.23 4.89
N GLY A 342 9.93 -19.97 5.93
CA GLY A 342 9.70 -20.93 7.00
C GLY A 342 8.96 -22.17 6.50
N ARG A 343 8.83 -23.20 7.35
CA ARG A 343 8.17 -24.48 7.00
C ARG A 343 6.73 -24.34 6.48
N SER A 344 6.05 -23.25 6.83
CA SER A 344 4.64 -22.98 6.50
C SER A 344 4.44 -21.96 5.38
N MET A 345 5.51 -21.48 4.73
CA MET A 345 5.43 -20.40 3.74
C MET A 345 6.07 -20.83 2.42
N THR A 346 5.57 -20.28 1.31
CA THR A 346 6.29 -20.33 0.03
C THR A 346 7.27 -19.17 -0.07
N GLU A 347 8.19 -19.22 -1.03
CA GLU A 347 9.13 -18.13 -1.27
C GLU A 347 8.42 -16.84 -1.68
N GLU A 348 7.32 -16.92 -2.45
CA GLU A 348 6.52 -15.74 -2.81
C GLU A 348 5.88 -15.09 -1.58
N ILE A 349 5.34 -15.88 -0.65
CA ILE A 349 4.76 -15.34 0.58
C ILE A 349 5.85 -14.71 1.44
N ALA A 350 7.02 -15.36 1.57
CA ALA A 350 8.14 -14.80 2.32
C ALA A 350 8.63 -13.47 1.70
N ARG A 351 8.64 -13.35 0.36
CA ARG A 351 8.96 -12.12 -0.36
C ARG A 351 7.93 -11.03 -0.10
N ALA A 352 6.64 -11.35 -0.22
CA ALA A 352 5.57 -10.41 0.07
C ALA A 352 5.62 -9.92 1.52
N THR A 353 5.90 -10.81 2.48
CA THR A 353 6.11 -10.44 3.90
C THR A 353 7.30 -9.51 4.06
N ALA A 354 8.46 -9.85 3.48
CA ALA A 354 9.66 -9.02 3.59
C ALA A 354 9.48 -7.62 3.00
N LEU A 355 8.74 -7.53 1.87
CA LEU A 355 8.30 -6.26 1.33
C LEU A 355 7.47 -5.54 2.38
N LEU A 356 6.36 -6.11 2.84
CA LEU A 356 5.46 -5.47 3.82
C LEU A 356 6.15 -5.04 5.13
N GLU A 357 7.14 -5.78 5.60
CA GLU A 357 7.87 -5.50 6.84
C GLU A 357 9.08 -4.57 6.66
N GLY A 358 9.41 -4.18 5.43
CA GLY A 358 10.55 -3.30 5.15
C GLY A 358 11.90 -3.97 5.43
N SER A 359 12.00 -5.30 5.27
CA SER A 359 13.19 -6.07 5.67
C SER A 359 14.49 -5.63 4.99
N ASP A 360 14.40 -4.93 3.85
CA ASP A 360 15.57 -4.45 3.10
C ASP A 360 15.68 -2.92 3.04
N ASP A 361 14.85 -2.18 3.80
CA ASP A 361 14.77 -0.71 3.71
C ASP A 361 16.09 -0.05 4.10
N GLU A 362 16.81 -0.61 5.07
CA GLU A 362 18.17 -0.15 5.43
C GLU A 362 19.14 -0.26 4.26
N LEU A 363 19.02 -1.31 3.44
CA LEU A 363 19.91 -1.51 2.31
C LEU A 363 19.58 -0.57 1.15
N LYS A 364 18.29 -0.31 0.91
CA LYS A 364 17.83 0.70 -0.07
C LYS A 364 18.29 2.10 0.33
N ALA A 365 18.08 2.47 1.59
CA ALA A 365 18.53 3.75 2.13
C ALA A 365 20.05 3.90 2.07
N LYS A 366 20.80 2.81 2.30
CA LYS A 366 22.25 2.80 2.10
C LYS A 366 22.62 3.00 0.63
N ALA A 367 21.94 2.33 -0.30
CA ALA A 367 22.17 2.46 -1.73
C ALA A 367 21.97 3.91 -2.20
N HIS A 368 20.82 4.50 -1.86
CA HIS A 368 20.49 5.90 -2.14
C HIS A 368 21.60 6.84 -1.66
N LYS A 369 21.97 6.75 -0.37
CA LYS A 369 23.02 7.58 0.23
C LYS A 369 24.36 7.44 -0.49
N ARG A 370 24.74 6.24 -0.94
CA ARG A 370 26.00 6.02 -1.68
C ARG A 370 25.96 6.62 -3.07
N LEU A 371 24.82 6.52 -3.76
CA LEU A 371 24.63 7.10 -5.08
C LEU A 371 24.62 8.64 -5.01
N MET A 372 24.00 9.21 -3.97
CA MET A 372 24.02 10.66 -3.73
C MET A 372 25.42 11.22 -3.49
N LEU A 373 26.40 10.41 -3.05
CA LEU A 373 27.81 10.85 -2.97
C LEU A 373 28.47 11.00 -4.34
N MET A 374 27.89 10.42 -5.40
CA MET A 374 28.37 10.56 -6.78
C MET A 374 27.83 11.83 -7.45
N VAL A 375 26.74 12.40 -6.94
CA VAL A 375 26.17 13.66 -7.39
C VAL A 375 27.17 14.78 -7.07
N ARG A 376 27.64 15.48 -8.10
CA ARG A 376 28.50 16.65 -7.92
C ARG A 376 27.64 17.82 -7.46
N ARG A 377 27.97 18.39 -6.31
CA ARG A 377 27.33 19.63 -5.81
C ARG A 377 27.78 20.85 -6.59
#